data_AF-A0A1Q3ZIY7-F1
#
_entry.id   AF-A0A1Q3ZIY7-F1
#
_cell.length_a   1.000
_cell.length_b   1.000
_cell.length_c   1.000
_cell.angle_alpha   90.00
_cell.angle_beta   90.00
_cell.angle_gamma   90.00
#
_symmetry.space_group_name_H-M   'P 1'
#
loop_
_entity.id
_entity.type
_entity.pdbx_description
1 polymer ?
#
loop_
_entity_poly.entity_id
_entity_poly.type
_entity_poly.pdbx_seq_one_letter_code
_entity_poly.pdbx_strand_id
1 'polypeptide(L)' 'MKKKSNTPILTSDLRTDLKMIMQAEIEKIPELLEQLEPKDRINVTMKMMPYLFPRVESVTLREGEPVNIMNCFP' A
#
# COMPACT_ATOMS: atom_id res chain seq x y z
N MET A 1 -14.41 -1.48 45.08
CA MET A 1 -15.03 -1.37 43.74
C MET A 1 -14.13 -0.51 42.84
N LYS A 2 -13.45 -1.10 41.84
CA LYS A 2 -12.70 -0.33 40.83
C LYS A 2 -13.67 0.07 39.72
N LYS A 3 -13.98 1.36 39.63
CA LYS A 3 -14.81 1.94 38.57
C LYS A 3 -13.97 1.93 37.28
N LYS A 4 -14.24 0.99 36.36
CA LYS A 4 -13.64 0.98 35.03
C LYS A 4 -14.23 2.18 34.28
N SER A 5 -13.45 3.25 34.13
CA SER A 5 -13.84 4.40 33.31
C SER A 5 -14.02 3.91 31.88
N ASN A 6 -15.29 3.82 31.46
CA ASN A 6 -15.66 3.44 30.11
C ASN A 6 -15.56 4.69 29.21
N THR A 7 -14.36 5.26 29.12
CA THR A 7 -14.04 6.19 28.04
C THR A 7 -13.89 5.33 26.80
N PRO A 8 -14.71 5.52 25.75
CA PRO A 8 -14.49 4.78 24.51
C PRO A 8 -13.06 5.07 24.07
N ILE A 9 -12.23 4.04 23.98
CA ILE A 9 -10.92 4.19 23.36
C ILE A 9 -11.23 4.63 21.93
N LEU A 10 -11.03 5.92 21.68
CA LEU A 10 -11.24 6.51 20.37
C LEU A 10 -10.18 5.91 19.46
N THR A 11 -10.57 4.89 18.70
CA THR A 11 -9.68 4.20 17.75
C THR A 11 -9.08 5.14 16.70
N SER A 12 -9.60 6.37 16.57
CA SER A 12 -9.02 7.46 15.79
C SER A 12 -7.63 7.82 16.26
N ASP A 13 -7.43 7.91 17.57
CA ASP A 13 -6.20 8.47 18.15
C ASP A 13 -5.08 7.45 18.03
N LEU A 14 -5.37 6.20 18.41
CA LEU A 14 -4.47 5.07 18.17
C LEU A 14 -4.11 4.90 16.68
N ARG A 15 -5.09 5.05 15.76
CA ARG A 15 -4.83 4.97 14.32
C ARG A 15 -3.92 6.11 13.85
N THR A 16 -4.06 7.29 14.45
CA THR A 16 -3.24 8.47 14.12
C THR A 16 -1.81 8.26 14.58
N ASP A 17 -1.63 7.80 15.82
CA ASP A 17 -0.30 7.51 16.38
C ASP A 17 0.42 6.42 15.56
N LEU A 18 -0.27 5.33 15.22
CA LEU A 18 0.29 4.27 14.39
C LEU A 18 0.68 4.77 12.99
N LYS A 19 -0.14 5.64 12.38
CA LYS A 19 0.20 6.25 11.08
C LYS A 19 1.46 7.10 11.18
N MET A 20 1.58 7.92 12.23
CA MET A 20 2.77 8.76 12.43
C MET A 20 4.03 7.92 12.60
N ILE A 21 3.98 6.88 13.43
CA ILE A 21 5.11 5.96 13.64
C ILE A 21 5.49 5.28 12.32
N MET A 22 4.50 4.72 11.60
CA MET A 22 4.76 4.06 10.32
C MET A 22 5.34 5.00 9.27
N GLN A 23 4.84 6.24 9.19
CA GLN A 23 5.34 7.24 8.24
C GLN A 23 6.81 7.58 8.50
N ALA A 24 7.16 7.81 9.77
CA ALA A 24 8.54 8.12 10.17
C ALA A 24 9.51 6.97 9.85
N GLU A 25 9.08 5.71 9.93
CA GLU A 25 9.90 4.56 9.56
C GLU A 25 10.04 4.40 8.04
N ILE A 26 8.97 4.66 7.28
CA ILE A 26 9.01 4.60 5.81
C ILE A 26 9.96 5.66 5.23
N GLU A 27 10.00 6.86 5.82
CA GLU A 27 10.89 7.94 5.39
C GLU A 27 12.38 7.61 5.53
N LYS A 28 12.74 6.70 6.44
CA LYS A 28 14.12 6.26 6.65
C LYS A 28 14.56 5.15 5.68
N ILE A 29 13.63 4.51 4.96
CA ILE A 29 13.93 3.39 4.07
C ILE A 29 15.05 3.70 3.06
N PRO A 30 15.08 4.87 2.38
CA PRO A 30 16.16 5.19 1.44
C PRO A 30 17.54 5.16 2.08
N GLU A 31 17.69 5.81 3.24
CA GLU A 31 18.95 5.85 3.99
C GLU A 31 19.39 4.45 4.43
N LEU A 32 18.45 3.64 4.95
CA LEU A 32 18.73 2.26 5.36
C LEU A 32 19.14 1.37 4.17
N LEU A 33 18.56 1.59 2.98
CA LEU A 33 18.92 0.84 1.78
C LEU A 33 20.32 1.20 1.28
N GLU A 34 20.76 2.44 1.43
CA GLU A 34 22.11 2.89 1.06
C GLU A 34 23.20 2.23 1.91
N GLN A 35 22.89 1.92 3.17
CA GLN A 35 23.80 1.24 4.10
C GLN A 35 23.98 -0.27 3.81
N LEU A 36 23.18 -0.84 2.92
CA LEU A 36 23.26 -2.27 2.56
C LEU A 36 24.23 -2.52 1.40
N GLU A 37 24.90 -3.68 1.47
CA GLU A 37 25.66 -4.21 0.35
C GLU A 37 24.77 -4.38 -0.90
N PRO A 38 25.31 -4.22 -2.13
CA PRO A 38 24.51 -4.22 -3.34
C PRO A 38 23.60 -5.45 -3.51
N LYS A 39 24.07 -6.63 -3.11
CA LYS A 39 23.30 -7.88 -3.17
C LYS A 39 22.09 -7.87 -2.23
N ASP A 40 22.26 -7.36 -1.03
CA ASP A 40 21.21 -7.32 -0.02
C ASP A 40 20.21 -6.21 -0.33
N ARG A 41 20.67 -5.05 -0.81
CA ARG A 41 19.80 -3.97 -1.28
C ARG A 41 18.82 -4.46 -2.36
N ILE A 42 19.30 -5.25 -3.33
CA ILE A 42 18.44 -5.84 -4.36
C ILE A 42 17.41 -6.80 -3.75
N ASN A 43 17.84 -7.69 -2.85
CA ASN A 43 16.94 -8.64 -2.19
C ASN A 43 15.83 -7.93 -1.39
N VAL A 44 16.18 -6.89 -0.64
CA VAL A 44 15.20 -6.12 0.13
C VAL A 44 14.25 -5.38 -0.83
N THR A 45 14.77 -4.74 -1.88
CA THR A 45 13.95 -4.05 -2.89
C THR A 45 12.94 -4.98 -3.54
N MET A 46 13.36 -6.19 -3.94
CA MET A 46 12.46 -7.21 -4.50
C MET A 46 11.31 -7.59 -3.54
N LYS A 47 11.60 -7.68 -2.23
CA LYS A 47 10.56 -7.96 -1.23
C LYS A 47 9.60 -6.79 -1.01
N MET A 48 10.02 -5.55 -1.30
CA MET A 48 9.15 -4.36 -1.23
C MET A 48 8.27 -4.17 -2.46
N MET A 49 8.65 -4.71 -3.63
CA MET A 49 7.90 -4.60 -4.89
C MET A 49 6.37 -4.79 -4.77
N PRO A 50 5.82 -5.81 -4.08
CA PRO A 50 4.37 -5.99 -3.99
C PRO A 50 3.63 -4.85 -3.28
N TYR A 51 4.34 -4.01 -2.52
CA TYR A 51 3.79 -2.84 -1.84
C TYR A 51 4.02 -1.55 -2.61
N LEU A 52 5.05 -1.50 -3.46
CA LEU A 52 5.40 -0.32 -4.26
C LEU A 52 4.64 -0.28 -5.59
N PHE A 53 4.42 -1.43 -6.20
CA PHE A 53 3.77 -1.51 -7.49
C PHE A 53 2.25 -1.64 -7.35
N PRO A 54 1.49 -0.97 -8.24
CA PRO A 54 0.06 -1.21 -8.32
C PRO A 54 -0.18 -2.67 -8.69
N ARG A 55 -1.35 -3.18 -8.26
CA ARG A 55 -1.76 -4.52 -8.64
C ARG A 55 -1.85 -4.60 -10.17
N VAL A 56 -1.11 -5.51 -10.77
CA VAL A 56 -1.19 -5.75 -12.21
C VAL A 56 -2.52 -6.44 -12.49
N GLU A 57 -3.44 -5.72 -13.13
CA GLU A 57 -4.67 -6.30 -13.63
C GLU A 57 -4.39 -7.00 -14.95
N SER A 58 -4.88 -8.23 -15.08
CA SER A 58 -4.79 -8.97 -16.34
C SER A 58 -5.79 -8.38 -17.31
N VAL A 59 -5.32 -7.59 -18.27
CA VAL A 59 -6.18 -7.09 -19.33
C VAL A 59 -6.40 -8.17 -20.38
N THR A 60 -7.64 -8.30 -20.84
CA THR A 60 -7.96 -9.15 -21.99
C THR A 60 -7.58 -8.42 -23.29
N LEU A 61 -7.26 -9.15 -24.36
CA LEU A 61 -6.81 -8.55 -25.63
C LEU A 61 -7.80 -7.51 -26.21
N ARG A 62 -9.08 -7.63 -25.87
CA ARG A 62 -10.17 -6.77 -26.34
C ARG A 62 -10.51 -5.63 -25.36
N GLU A 63 -9.74 -5.49 -24.29
CA GLU A 63 -10.00 -4.50 -23.26
C GLU A 63 -9.61 -3.11 -23.76
N GLY A 64 -10.59 -2.20 -23.83
CA GLY A 64 -10.43 -0.88 -24.44
C GLY A 64 -10.71 -0.83 -25.94
N GLU A 65 -11.04 -1.96 -26.60
CA GLU A 65 -11.57 -1.90 -27.96
C GLU A 65 -12.97 -1.25 -27.95
N PRO A 66 -13.30 -0.41 -28.95
CA PRO A 66 -14.64 0.12 -29.08
C PRO A 66 -15.60 -1.07 -29.23
N VAL A 67 -16.50 -1.25 -28.26
CA VAL A 67 -17.68 -2.10 -28.45
C VAL A 67 -18.31 -1.65 -29.76
N ASN A 68 -18.43 -2.56 -30.72
CA ASN A 68 -19.12 -2.29 -31.98
C ASN A 68 -20.59 -1.98 -31.63
N ILE A 69 -20.87 -0.69 -31.41
CA ILE A 69 -22.20 -0.13 -31.19
C ILE A 69 -23.06 -0.24 -32.46
N MET A 70 -22.51 -0.82 -33.54
CA MET A 70 -23.16 -1.13 -34.81
C MET A 70 -24.24 -2.22 -34.72
N ASN A 71 -24.49 -2.80 -33.54
CA ASN A 71 -25.68 -3.63 -33.28
C ASN A 71 -26.72 -2.94 -32.37
N CYS A 72 -26.62 -1.63 -32.14
CA CYS A 72 -27.72 -0.84 -31.58
C CYS A 72 -28.42 -0.08 -32.73
N PHE A 73 -29.56 -0.65 -33.14
CA PHE A 73 -30.59 -0.21 -34.09
C PHE A 73 -30.40 -0.59 -35.57
N PRO A 74 -31.45 -1.10 -36.26
CA PRO A 74 -32.83 -1.41 -35.80
C PRO A 74 -33.04 -2.86 -35.34
#